data_AF-A0A6I9TDF0-F1
#
_entry.id   AF-A0A6I9TDF0-F1
#
_cell.length_a   1.000
_cell.length_b   1.000
_cell.length_c   1.000
_cell.angle_alpha   90.00
_cell.angle_beta   90.00
_cell.angle_gamma   90.00
#
_symmetry.space_group_name_H-M   'P 1'
#
loop_
_entity.id
_entity.type
_entity.pdbx_description
1 polymer ?
#
loop_
_entity_poly.entity_id
_entity_poly.type
_entity_poly.pdbx_seq_one_letter_code
_entity_poly.pdbx_strand_id
1 'polypeptide(L)'
;MKIQCDVCEAAEAEVVCCADEAALCGGCDLKVHAGNKLATKHQRLPLYPSAMPKCDVCQEALGWFFCLEDRAVLCRKCDIATHKGSCSQFSHQRLLLTGIRVGLGAKAKGNKQHVSEWSRILESVPLPSQQTRQ
;
A
#
# COMPACT_ATOMS: atom_id res chain seq x y z
N MET A 1 10.41 -0.44 -1.72
CA MET A 1 10.36 -0.38 -3.20
C MET A 1 9.82 0.99 -3.57
N LYS A 2 10.16 1.52 -4.75
CA LYS A 2 9.61 2.79 -5.25
C LYS A 2 8.94 2.54 -6.59
N ILE A 3 7.82 3.21 -6.86
CA ILE A 3 7.14 3.15 -8.16
C ILE A 3 7.64 4.33 -8.99
N GLN A 4 8.06 4.08 -10.22
CA GLN A 4 8.46 5.14 -11.16
C GLN A 4 7.25 5.62 -11.96
N CYS A 5 7.34 6.84 -12.48
CA CYS A 5 6.31 7.40 -13.35
C CYS A 5 6.29 6.67 -14.70
N ASP A 6 5.13 6.13 -15.08
CA ASP A 6 4.94 5.36 -16.32
C ASP A 6 5.13 6.19 -17.60
N VAL A 7 5.07 7.53 -17.50
CA VAL A 7 5.14 8.43 -18.66
C VAL A 7 6.56 8.92 -18.93
N CYS A 8 7.31 9.27 -17.88
CA CYS A 8 8.65 9.83 -18.04
C CYS A 8 9.77 8.88 -17.62
N GLU A 9 9.45 7.80 -16.90
CA GLU A 9 10.36 6.75 -16.41
C GLU A 9 11.56 7.26 -15.56
N ALA A 10 11.63 8.57 -15.30
CA ALA A 10 12.75 9.22 -14.65
C ALA A 10 12.44 9.68 -13.22
N ALA A 11 11.18 9.99 -12.93
CA ALA A 11 10.73 10.48 -11.62
C ALA A 11 9.95 9.41 -10.84
N GLU A 12 9.94 9.53 -9.52
CA GLU A 12 9.09 8.72 -8.64
C GLU A 12 7.62 9.10 -8.83
N ALA A 13 6.73 8.10 -8.82
CA ALA A 13 5.30 8.33 -8.92
C ALA A 13 4.75 8.83 -7.58
N GLU A 14 3.90 9.84 -7.66
CA GLU A 14 3.23 10.48 -6.52
C GLU A 14 1.73 10.22 -6.51
N VAL A 15 1.17 9.77 -7.64
CA VAL A 15 -0.25 9.54 -7.80
C VAL A 15 -0.50 8.36 -8.73
N VAL A 16 -1.53 7.58 -8.45
CA VAL A 16 -2.10 6.61 -9.40
C VAL A 16 -3.41 7.17 -9.93
N CYS A 17 -3.52 7.25 -11.25
CA CYS A 17 -4.80 7.47 -11.91
C CYS A 17 -5.48 6.12 -12.13
N CYS A 18 -6.63 5.89 -11.50
CA CYS A 18 -7.34 4.62 -11.60
C CYS A 18 -8.00 4.40 -12.96
N ALA A 19 -8.37 5.46 -13.67
CA ALA A 19 -9.01 5.35 -14.97
C ALA A 19 -8.01 5.04 -16.10
N ASP A 20 -6.79 5.55 -15.97
CA ASP A 20 -5.72 5.36 -16.95
C ASP A 20 -4.78 4.20 -16.55
N GLU A 21 -5.05 3.54 -15.42
CA GLU A 21 -4.22 2.47 -14.83
C GLU A 21 -2.73 2.83 -14.74
N ALA A 22 -2.43 4.11 -14.48
CA ALA A 22 -1.08 4.67 -14.58
C ALA A 22 -0.60 5.34 -13.28
N ALA A 23 0.65 5.08 -12.91
CA ALA A 23 1.37 5.77 -11.86
C ALA A 23 2.14 6.97 -12.44
N LEU A 24 1.83 8.17 -11.97
CA LEU A 24 2.34 9.43 -12.50
C LEU A 24 3.11 10.21 -11.44
N CYS A 25 4.20 10.86 -11.85
CA CYS A 25 4.79 11.94 -11.07
C CYS A 25 3.90 13.18 -11.15
N GLY A 26 4.06 14.14 -10.23
CA GLY A 26 3.22 15.35 -10.20
C GLY A 26 3.26 16.14 -11.52
N GLY A 27 4.40 16.17 -12.21
CA GLY A 27 4.55 16.87 -13.50
C GLY A 27 3.76 16.21 -14.64
N CYS A 28 3.73 14.88 -14.72
CA CYS A 28 2.98 14.16 -15.75
C CYS A 28 1.48 14.14 -15.44
N ASP A 29 1.10 14.02 -14.15
CA ASP A 29 -0.28 14.14 -13.70
C ASP A 29 -0.91 15.47 -14.14
N LEU A 30 -0.21 16.60 -13.93
CA LEU A 30 -0.71 17.90 -14.38
C LEU A 30 -0.87 17.97 -15.90
N LYS A 31 0.07 17.42 -16.68
CA LYS A 31 -0.03 17.45 -18.15
C LYS A 31 -1.22 16.65 -18.66
N VAL A 32 -1.48 15.48 -18.08
CA VAL A 32 -2.59 14.60 -18.47
C VAL A 32 -3.94 15.16 -18.00
N HIS A 33 -4.01 15.65 -16.76
CA HIS A 33 -5.29 15.99 -16.14
C HIS A 33 -5.65 17.48 -16.18
N ALA A 34 -4.71 18.43 -16.32
CA ALA A 34 -5.04 19.85 -16.32
C ALA A 34 -5.65 20.34 -17.66
N GLY A 35 -5.27 19.72 -18.78
CA GLY A 35 -5.70 20.14 -20.12
C GLY A 35 -7.07 19.60 -20.55
N ASN A 36 -7.56 18.51 -19.94
CA ASN A 36 -8.76 17.80 -20.39
C ASN A 36 -9.83 17.77 -19.28
N LYS A 37 -10.96 18.47 -19.50
CA LYS A 37 -12.09 18.56 -18.55
C LYS A 37 -12.73 17.20 -18.22
N LEU A 38 -12.51 16.16 -19.04
CA LEU A 38 -12.93 14.80 -18.73
C LEU A 38 -11.91 14.09 -17.82
N ALA A 39 -10.62 14.28 -18.07
CA ALA A 39 -9.54 13.66 -17.31
C ALA A 39 -9.47 14.18 -15.86
N THR A 40 -9.89 15.42 -15.59
CA THR A 40 -9.99 15.93 -14.20
C THR A 40 -10.96 15.15 -13.31
N LYS A 41 -11.89 14.39 -13.92
CA LYS A 41 -12.84 13.54 -13.19
C LYS A 41 -12.26 12.18 -12.84
N HIS A 42 -11.11 11.81 -13.39
CA HIS A 42 -10.48 10.53 -13.08
C HIS A 42 -10.19 10.45 -11.58
N GLN A 43 -10.46 9.29 -10.99
CA GLN A 43 -10.10 9.06 -9.60
C GLN A 43 -8.58 8.95 -9.52
N ARG A 44 -8.00 9.79 -8.67
CA ARG A 44 -6.57 9.88 -8.46
C ARG A 44 -6.26 9.62 -7.00
N LEU A 45 -5.36 8.68 -6.76
CA LEU A 45 -4.98 8.24 -5.42
C LEU A 45 -3.52 8.63 -5.16
N PRO A 46 -3.24 9.51 -4.18
CA PRO A 46 -1.87 9.90 -3.87
C PRO A 46 -1.11 8.70 -3.28
N LEU A 47 0.16 8.58 -3.65
CA LEU A 47 1.10 7.58 -3.16
C LEU A 47 2.02 8.21 -2.13
N TYR A 48 2.25 7.51 -1.02
CA TYR A 48 3.17 7.91 0.01
C TYR A 48 4.16 6.79 0.32
N PRO A 49 5.46 7.10 0.48
CA PRO A 49 6.41 6.14 1.02
C PRO A 49 6.01 5.83 2.47
N SER A 50 6.01 4.55 2.83
CA SER A 50 5.79 4.14 4.21
C SER A 50 6.84 3.16 4.70
N ALA A 51 7.10 3.20 6.01
CA ALA A 51 7.94 2.21 6.63
C ALA A 51 7.30 0.82 6.53
N MET A 52 8.08 -0.17 6.10
CA MET A 52 7.64 -1.56 6.10
C MET A 52 7.34 -2.00 7.53
N PRO A 53 6.22 -2.71 7.78
CA PRO A 53 5.95 -3.30 9.08
C PRO A 53 7.02 -4.34 9.45
N LYS A 54 7.16 -4.58 10.75
CA LYS A 54 7.97 -5.69 11.26
C LYS A 54 7.23 -7.01 11.05
N CYS A 55 7.96 -8.12 11.08
CA CYS A 55 7.38 -9.45 11.01
C CYS A 55 6.58 -9.75 12.28
N ASP A 56 5.36 -10.26 12.11
CA ASP A 56 4.45 -10.57 13.21
C ASP A 56 4.96 -11.70 14.11
N VAL A 57 5.76 -12.62 13.54
CA VAL A 57 6.28 -13.79 14.24
C VAL A 57 7.55 -13.48 15.03
N CYS A 58 8.60 -12.94 14.40
CA CYS A 58 9.87 -12.70 15.09
C CYS A 58 10.02 -11.29 15.65
N GLN A 59 9.23 -10.31 15.20
CA GLN A 59 9.28 -8.89 15.63
C GLN A 59 10.65 -8.19 15.48
N GLU A 60 11.63 -8.84 14.88
CA GLU A 60 13.00 -8.33 14.70
C GLU A 60 13.26 -7.87 13.26
N ALA A 61 12.83 -8.66 12.28
CA ALA A 61 13.06 -8.40 10.87
C ALA A 61 11.88 -7.68 10.22
N LEU A 62 12.15 -6.98 9.10
CA LEU A 62 11.08 -6.42 8.26
C LEU A 62 10.24 -7.54 7.66
N GLY A 63 8.94 -7.31 7.67
CA GLY A 63 7.94 -8.14 7.04
C GLY A 63 7.81 -7.81 5.57
N TRP A 64 7.87 -8.81 4.69
CA TRP A 64 7.79 -8.63 3.23
C TRP A 64 6.60 -9.35 2.63
N PHE A 65 6.16 -10.44 3.25
CA PHE A 65 5.10 -11.29 2.74
C PHE A 65 3.86 -11.14 3.62
N PHE A 66 2.70 -11.00 3.02
CA PHE A 66 1.42 -11.06 3.70
C PHE A 66 0.73 -12.36 3.34
N CYS A 67 0.44 -13.18 4.36
CA CYS A 67 -0.34 -14.39 4.22
C CYS A 67 -1.82 -14.06 4.46
N LEU A 68 -2.68 -14.35 3.48
CA LEU A 68 -4.11 -14.01 3.55
C LEU A 68 -4.87 -14.87 4.57
N GLU A 69 -4.56 -16.16 4.61
CA GLU A 69 -5.21 -17.13 5.49
C GLU A 69 -4.83 -16.87 6.96
N ASP A 70 -3.55 -16.62 7.21
CA ASP A 70 -3.04 -16.36 8.56
C ASP A 70 -3.20 -14.89 8.99
N ARG A 71 -3.60 -14.01 8.06
CA ARG A 71 -3.69 -12.55 8.24
C ARG A 71 -2.43 -11.96 8.89
N ALA A 72 -1.27 -12.45 8.46
CA ALA A 72 0.01 -12.19 9.10
C ALA A 72 1.05 -11.68 8.11
N VAL A 73 1.90 -10.78 8.59
CA VAL A 73 3.06 -10.25 7.90
C VAL A 73 4.32 -11.03 8.32
N LEU A 74 4.99 -11.66 7.35
CA LEU A 74 6.11 -12.55 7.56
C LEU A 74 7.40 -11.99 6.94
N CYS A 75 8.51 -12.12 7.67
CA CYS A 75 9.85 -12.01 7.08
C CYS A 75 10.14 -13.28 6.25
N ARG A 76 11.16 -13.23 5.38
CA ARG A 76 11.53 -14.38 4.52
C ARG A 76 11.79 -15.67 5.31
N LYS A 77 12.39 -15.60 6.50
CA LYS A 77 12.67 -16.78 7.33
C LYS A 77 11.39 -17.40 7.86
N CYS A 78 10.49 -16.57 8.40
CA CYS A 78 9.20 -17.02 8.93
C CYS A 78 8.26 -17.48 7.80
N ASP A 79 8.26 -16.81 6.63
CA ASP A 79 7.50 -17.25 5.45
C ASP A 79 7.87 -18.70 5.07
N ILE A 80 9.17 -18.98 4.90
CA ILE A 80 9.61 -20.34 4.55
C ILE A 80 9.25 -21.31 5.69
N ALA A 81 9.43 -20.95 6.95
CA ALA A 81 9.09 -21.84 8.07
C ALA A 81 7.59 -22.19 8.10
N THR A 82 6.71 -21.21 7.82
CA THR A 82 5.26 -21.41 7.79
C THR A 82 4.80 -22.16 6.53
N HIS A 83 5.44 -21.92 5.37
CA HIS A 83 4.96 -22.40 4.07
C HIS A 83 5.74 -23.57 3.46
N LYS A 84 6.81 -24.05 4.09
CA LYS A 84 7.62 -25.19 3.59
C LYS A 84 7.10 -26.57 4.06
N GLY A 85 6.07 -26.62 4.90
CA GLY A 85 5.47 -27.87 5.39
C GLY A 85 4.53 -28.52 4.37
N SER A 86 4.72 -29.82 4.11
CA SER A 86 4.08 -30.63 3.06
C SER A 86 2.59 -30.95 3.24
N CYS A 87 1.80 -30.13 3.93
CA CYS A 87 0.35 -30.32 4.03
C CYS A 87 -0.36 -29.49 2.94
N SER A 88 -0.39 -30.05 1.73
CA SER A 88 -0.98 -29.47 0.51
C SER A 88 -2.50 -29.32 0.52
N GLN A 89 -3.14 -29.15 1.68
CA GLN A 89 -4.60 -29.04 1.71
C GLN A 89 -5.07 -27.61 1.42
N PHE A 90 -4.24 -26.60 1.71
CA PHE A 90 -4.51 -25.22 1.30
C PHE A 90 -3.18 -24.50 1.03
N SER A 91 -2.89 -24.21 -0.24
CA SER A 91 -1.80 -23.30 -0.63
C SER A 91 -2.17 -21.90 -0.14
N HIS A 92 -1.53 -21.42 0.92
CA HIS A 92 -1.80 -20.06 1.43
C HIS A 92 -1.48 -19.03 0.33
N GLN A 93 -2.40 -18.10 0.08
CA GLN A 93 -2.19 -17.02 -0.85
C GLN A 93 -1.28 -15.97 -0.22
N ARG A 94 -0.10 -15.80 -0.82
CA ARG A 94 0.96 -14.90 -0.34
C ARG A 94 1.07 -13.69 -1.25
N LEU A 95 1.04 -12.50 -0.65
CA LEU A 95 1.19 -11.23 -1.34
C LEU A 95 2.48 -10.54 -0.92
N LEU A 96 3.17 -9.88 -1.85
CA LEU A 96 4.32 -9.04 -1.54
C LEU A 96 3.86 -7.66 -1.07
N LEU A 97 4.31 -7.23 0.10
CA LEU A 97 4.08 -5.89 0.60
C LEU A 97 5.12 -4.93 0.00
N THR A 98 4.66 -3.87 -0.66
CA THR A 98 5.51 -2.91 -1.37
C THR A 98 6.00 -1.76 -0.50
N GLY A 99 5.36 -1.55 0.67
CA GLY A 99 5.65 -0.44 1.57
C GLY A 99 5.07 0.89 1.11
N ILE A 100 4.12 0.86 0.19
CA ILE A 100 3.51 2.05 -0.41
C ILE A 100 2.13 2.23 0.19
N ARG A 101 1.86 3.41 0.73
CA ARG A 101 0.53 3.80 1.22
C ARG A 101 -0.19 4.57 0.14
N VAL A 102 -1.47 4.25 -0.01
CA VAL A 102 -2.36 4.91 -0.96
C VAL A 102 -3.33 5.75 -0.16
N GLY A 103 -3.38 7.06 -0.42
CA GLY A 103 -4.36 7.94 0.20
C GLY A 103 -5.74 7.76 -0.44
N LEU A 104 -6.78 8.02 0.35
CA LEU A 104 -8.14 8.10 -0.19
C LEU A 104 -8.22 9.32 -1.12
N GLY A 105 -8.73 9.10 -2.35
CA GLY A 105 -8.93 10.16 -3.32
C GLY A 105 -9.95 11.17 -2.81
N ALA A 106 -9.49 12.24 -2.17
CA ALA A 106 -10.37 13.29 -1.70
C ALA A 106 -10.96 14.04 -2.89
N LYS A 107 -12.28 13.99 -3.08
CA LYS A 107 -12.98 15.10 -3.73
C LYS A 107 -12.94 16.29 -2.76
N ALA A 108 -11.86 17.05 -2.80
CA ALA A 108 -11.75 18.30 -2.06
C ALA A 108 -12.76 19.32 -2.64
N LYS A 109 -13.99 19.33 -2.12
CA LYS A 109 -14.72 20.60 -1.98
C LYS A 109 -14.06 21.31 -0.81
N GLY A 110 -13.47 22.46 -1.09
CA GLY A 110 -12.43 23.06 -0.25
C GLY A 110 -12.81 23.24 1.22
N ASN A 111 -11.90 22.83 2.11
CA ASN A 111 -11.39 23.68 3.19
C ASN A 111 -10.07 23.09 3.73
N LYS A 112 -9.07 23.93 4.00
CA LYS A 112 -7.68 23.57 4.32
C LYS A 112 -7.46 23.06 5.76
N GLN A 113 -8.34 22.21 6.30
CA GLN A 113 -8.25 21.76 7.69
C GLN A 113 -8.19 20.23 7.89
N HIS A 114 -8.30 19.43 6.84
CA HIS A 114 -8.50 17.98 6.96
C HIS A 114 -7.24 17.12 6.77
N VAL A 115 -6.06 17.67 7.12
CA VAL A 115 -4.78 16.91 7.07
C VAL A 115 -4.45 16.30 8.45
N SER A 116 -4.96 16.87 9.55
CA SER A 116 -4.66 16.44 10.93
C SER A 116 -5.52 15.28 11.45
N GLU A 117 -6.60 14.91 10.78
CA GLU A 117 -7.54 13.89 11.26
C GLU A 117 -7.09 12.46 10.90
N TRP A 118 -6.35 12.30 9.78
CA TRP A 118 -5.93 11.01 9.27
C TRP A 118 -4.82 10.33 10.08
N SER A 119 -3.96 11.09 10.74
CA SER A 119 -2.94 10.56 11.66
C SER A 119 -3.59 9.75 12.80
N ARG A 120 -4.73 10.22 13.30
CA ARG A 120 -5.45 9.60 14.42
C ARG A 120 -6.17 8.30 14.04
N ILE A 121 -6.66 8.21 12.80
CA ILE A 121 -7.38 7.01 12.33
C ILE A 121 -6.42 5.84 12.14
N LEU A 122 -5.21 6.07 11.60
CA LEU A 122 -4.21 5.01 11.45
C LEU A 122 -3.63 4.53 12.79
N GLU A 123 -3.59 5.39 13.81
CA GLU A 123 -3.22 5.04 15.18
C GLU A 123 -4.32 4.26 15.93
N SER A 124 -5.56 4.26 15.40
CA SER A 124 -6.72 3.60 16.02
C SER A 124 -7.05 2.20 15.46
N VAL A 125 -6.33 1.75 14.43
CA VAL A 125 -6.50 0.38 13.91
C VAL A 125 -5.89 -0.59 14.93
N PRO A 126 -6.69 -1.45 15.57
CA PRO A 126 -6.16 -2.40 16.54
C PRO A 126 -5.18 -3.34 15.82
N LEU A 127 -3.98 -3.49 16.36
CA LEU A 127 -3.09 -4.59 16.00
C LEU A 127 -3.88 -5.90 16.14
N PRO A 128 -3.83 -6.82 15.16
CA PRO A 128 -4.57 -8.07 15.26
C PRO A 128 -4.14 -8.80 16.53
N SER A 129 -5.10 -8.93 17.44
CA SER A 129 -4.95 -9.57 18.74
C SER A 129 -4.36 -10.96 18.54
N GLN A 130 -3.20 -11.20 19.16
CA GLN A 130 -2.64 -12.54 19.29
C GLN A 130 -3.66 -13.42 20.02
N GLN A 131 -4.43 -14.20 19.28
CA GLN A 131 -5.26 -15.23 19.88
C GLN A 131 -4.43 -16.51 19.98
N THR A 132 -3.82 -16.64 21.15
CA THR A 132 -3.23 -17.86 21.71
C THR A 132 -4.02 -19.10 21.30
N ARG A 133 -3.39 -20.00 20.54
CA ARG A 133 -3.82 -21.38 20.39
C ARG A 133 -3.57 -22.12 21.71
N GLN A 134 -4.64 -22.60 22.34
CA GLN A 134 -4.59 -23.77 23.21
C GLN A 134 -4.56 -25.03 22.33
#